data_AF-K7FSW6-F1
#
_entry.id   AF-K7FSW6-F1
#
_cell.length_a   1.000
_cell.length_b   1.000
_cell.length_c   1.000
_cell.angle_alpha   90.00
_cell.angle_beta   90.00
_cell.angle_gamma   90.00
#
_symmetry.space_group_name_H-M   'P 1'
#
loop_
_entity.id
_entity.type
_entity.pdbx_description
1 polymer ?
#
loop_
_entity_poly.entity_id
_entity_poly.type
_entity_poly.pdbx_seq_one_letter_code
_entity_poly.pdbx_strand_id
1 'polypeptide(L)'
;SAGASSVGFHLLSPGSRPLFTHAALQSGAATAPWAWISFQKAQEKGRRLGQLLGCPESDHTALVSCLQGKEPGEFLQHDPLAMRKELFSQAFVPTPDGDFLPDVPARLLWPDHSQPLPILTGVTANEGTFLLKFSPLNFSLANTSAIGWEHLLQMVRLVAPGAPEEAIQAVAQRYSQERQDDTRYLWAMGHTTGDHGFVCPAAEVAGREADAGWPVYVYYFTHRSHVLPMPEWMGVPHGAEVPYLFGTLASLRGANYTLPEAEAALSRKLMRYWAEFARSGSPTGPGSAKEQWPRYKSTEQNFLRISTEPPQLEGTSPARLCGFLMSLLKEKPSPIAETHGSAEPSKEKAHEEEN
;
A
#
# COMPACT_ATOMS: atom_id res chain seq x y z
N SER A 1 0.92 2.96 5.38
CA SER A 1 -0.48 3.20 5.03
C SER A 1 -0.58 4.37 4.07
N ALA A 2 -1.70 5.12 4.04
CA ALA A 2 -1.88 6.28 3.17
C ALA A 2 -0.70 7.27 3.20
N GLY A 3 -0.15 7.61 4.37
CA GLY A 3 1.03 8.48 4.45
C GLY A 3 2.27 7.92 3.73
N ALA A 4 2.48 6.60 3.76
CA ALA A 4 3.56 5.95 3.00
C ALA A 4 3.29 5.97 1.48
N SER A 5 2.03 5.78 1.06
CA SER A 5 1.64 5.98 -0.33
C SER A 5 1.82 7.43 -0.78
N SER A 6 1.54 8.42 0.08
CA SER A 6 1.84 9.84 -0.18
C SER A 6 3.34 10.10 -0.36
N VAL A 7 4.20 9.51 0.48
CA VAL A 7 5.66 9.53 0.26
C VAL A 7 6.00 8.92 -1.11
N GLY A 8 5.36 7.79 -1.46
CA GLY A 8 5.43 7.21 -2.80
C GLY A 8 5.04 8.19 -3.92
N PHE A 9 3.94 8.92 -3.78
CA PHE A 9 3.55 9.91 -4.79
C PHE A 9 4.52 11.09 -4.88
N HIS A 10 5.11 11.53 -3.77
CA HIS A 10 6.17 12.55 -3.81
C HIS A 10 7.47 12.05 -4.47
N LEU A 11 7.77 10.74 -4.41
CA LEU A 11 8.84 10.12 -5.20
C LEU A 11 8.57 10.19 -6.70
N LEU A 12 7.32 9.98 -7.09
CA LEU A 12 6.90 9.95 -8.49
C LEU A 12 6.64 11.35 -9.08
N SER A 13 6.38 12.35 -8.23
CA SER A 13 6.04 13.71 -8.63
C SER A 13 7.29 14.54 -8.97
N PRO A 14 7.44 15.05 -10.22
CA PRO A 14 8.59 15.86 -10.62
C PRO A 14 8.78 17.11 -9.76
N GLY A 15 7.68 17.78 -9.38
CA GLY A 15 7.73 18.99 -8.55
C GLY A 15 8.12 18.75 -7.09
N SER A 16 7.91 17.54 -6.58
CA SER A 16 8.28 17.17 -5.21
C SER A 16 9.68 16.57 -5.09
N ARG A 17 10.14 15.90 -6.16
CA ARG A 17 11.39 15.12 -6.16
C ARG A 17 12.63 15.85 -5.62
N PRO A 18 12.84 17.16 -5.91
CA PRO A 18 13.99 17.90 -5.42
C PRO A 18 13.88 18.35 -3.95
N LEU A 19 12.73 18.16 -3.30
CA LEU A 19 12.41 18.74 -1.98
C LEU A 19 12.82 17.85 -0.79
N PHE A 20 13.35 16.65 -1.05
CA PHE A 20 13.75 15.70 -0.01
C PHE A 20 14.92 14.82 -0.47
N THR A 21 15.58 14.17 0.49
CA THR A 21 16.84 13.44 0.24
C THR A 21 16.73 11.92 0.43
N HIS A 22 15.77 11.45 1.22
CA HIS A 22 15.53 10.04 1.54
C HIS A 22 14.03 9.80 1.71
N ALA A 23 13.57 8.56 1.49
CA ALA A 23 12.15 8.22 1.65
C ALA A 23 11.97 6.96 2.50
N ALA A 24 11.10 7.06 3.52
CA ALA A 24 10.71 5.93 4.36
C ALA A 24 9.22 5.64 4.19
N LEU A 25 8.87 4.40 3.83
CA LEU A 25 7.51 3.96 3.49
C LEU A 25 7.12 2.77 4.39
N GLN A 26 6.24 3.00 5.35
CA GLN A 26 5.77 1.96 6.27
C GLN A 26 4.40 1.46 5.85
N SER A 27 4.30 0.18 5.45
CA SER A 27 3.04 -0.49 5.09
C SER A 27 2.21 0.27 4.04
N GLY A 28 2.83 0.72 2.95
CA GLY A 28 2.13 1.41 1.87
C GLY A 28 3.03 1.72 0.68
N ALA A 29 2.42 1.82 -0.49
CA ALA A 29 3.08 2.07 -1.76
C ALA A 29 2.17 2.90 -2.68
N ALA A 30 2.74 3.65 -3.61
CA ALA A 30 1.99 4.41 -4.61
C ALA A 30 1.21 3.50 -5.58
N THR A 31 1.66 2.27 -5.79
CA THR A 31 0.97 1.27 -6.64
C THR A 31 -0.10 0.46 -5.91
N ALA A 32 -0.31 0.68 -4.61
CA ALA A 32 -1.32 -0.06 -3.87
C ALA A 32 -2.74 0.20 -4.42
N PRO A 33 -3.60 -0.82 -4.51
CA PRO A 33 -4.91 -0.71 -5.17
C PRO A 33 -5.88 0.27 -4.49
N TRP A 34 -5.67 0.55 -3.20
CA TRP A 34 -6.46 1.52 -2.44
C TRP A 34 -5.87 2.94 -2.45
N ALA A 35 -4.65 3.14 -2.97
CA ALA A 35 -3.92 4.39 -2.83
C ALA A 35 -4.29 5.45 -3.88
N TRP A 36 -4.86 5.05 -5.01
CA TRP A 36 -5.23 5.95 -6.10
C TRP A 36 -6.42 5.41 -6.90
N ILE A 37 -7.06 6.28 -7.69
CA ILE A 37 -8.09 5.89 -8.68
C ILE A 37 -7.81 6.59 -10.01
N SER A 38 -8.37 6.06 -11.11
CA SER A 38 -8.29 6.73 -12.40
C SER A 38 -9.04 8.07 -12.39
N PHE A 39 -8.61 8.99 -13.25
CA PHE A 39 -9.25 10.29 -13.43
C PHE A 39 -10.75 10.17 -13.75
N GLN A 40 -11.12 9.22 -14.60
CA GLN A 40 -12.52 8.94 -14.92
C GLN A 40 -13.32 8.52 -13.66
N LYS A 41 -12.79 7.59 -12.86
CA LYS A 41 -13.47 7.12 -11.63
C LYS A 41 -13.56 8.24 -10.59
N ALA A 42 -12.56 9.12 -10.52
CA ALA A 42 -12.61 10.32 -9.68
C ALA A 42 -13.73 11.29 -10.11
N GLN A 43 -13.87 11.54 -11.42
CA GLN A 43 -14.96 12.37 -11.95
C GLN A 43 -16.35 11.76 -11.68
N GLU A 44 -16.50 10.45 -11.90
CA GLU A 44 -17.76 9.73 -11.63
C GLU A 44 -18.16 9.87 -10.14
N LYS A 45 -17.21 9.69 -9.22
CA LYS A 45 -17.45 9.87 -7.78
C LYS A 45 -17.78 11.32 -7.42
N GLY A 46 -17.08 12.29 -8.02
CA GLY A 46 -17.37 13.72 -7.83
C GLY A 46 -18.78 14.10 -8.27
N ARG A 47 -19.20 13.67 -9.46
CA ARG A 47 -20.59 13.87 -9.95
C ARG A 47 -21.60 13.18 -9.06
N ARG A 48 -21.32 11.95 -8.63
CA ARG A 48 -22.20 11.19 -7.73
C ARG A 48 -22.40 11.89 -6.38
N LEU A 49 -21.34 12.45 -5.81
CA LEU A 49 -21.44 13.26 -4.59
C LEU A 49 -22.30 14.51 -4.83
N GLY A 50 -22.08 15.19 -5.96
CA GLY A 50 -22.91 16.32 -6.40
C GLY A 50 -24.40 15.98 -6.41
N GLN A 51 -24.76 14.87 -7.05
CA GLN A 51 -26.14 14.38 -7.10
C GLN A 51 -26.75 14.19 -5.70
N LEU A 52 -26.00 13.54 -4.79
CA LEU A 52 -26.46 13.28 -3.44
C LEU A 52 -26.73 14.58 -2.66
N LEU A 53 -25.94 15.61 -2.92
CA LEU A 53 -26.06 16.93 -2.30
C LEU A 53 -27.00 17.89 -3.05
N GLY A 54 -27.66 17.44 -4.11
CA GLY A 54 -28.58 18.25 -4.91
C GLY A 54 -27.88 19.33 -5.77
N CYS A 55 -26.63 19.11 -6.15
CA CYS A 55 -25.87 19.99 -7.04
C CYS A 55 -26.11 19.66 -8.53
N PRO A 56 -26.00 20.67 -9.42
CA PRO A 56 -26.21 20.48 -10.85
C PRO A 56 -25.13 19.59 -11.48
N GLU A 57 -25.52 18.77 -12.48
CA GLU A 57 -24.63 17.80 -13.14
C GLU A 57 -24.07 18.27 -14.49
N SER A 58 -24.73 19.22 -15.14
CA SER A 58 -24.52 19.57 -16.54
C SER A 58 -23.24 20.37 -16.82
N ASP A 59 -22.69 21.04 -15.80
CA ASP A 59 -21.50 21.87 -15.92
C ASP A 59 -20.57 21.67 -14.72
N HIS A 60 -19.27 21.44 -14.97
CA HIS A 60 -18.30 21.15 -13.90
C HIS A 60 -18.07 22.37 -13.00
N THR A 61 -18.11 23.58 -13.57
CA THR A 61 -17.92 24.83 -12.82
C THR A 61 -19.08 25.07 -11.87
N ALA A 62 -20.31 24.89 -12.35
CA ALA A 62 -21.53 24.97 -11.55
C ALA A 62 -21.58 23.90 -10.45
N LEU A 63 -21.16 22.67 -10.77
CA LEU A 63 -21.05 21.58 -9.80
C LEU A 63 -20.08 21.95 -8.66
N VAL A 64 -18.86 22.38 -9.00
CA VAL A 64 -17.85 22.79 -8.00
C VAL A 64 -18.34 23.98 -7.18
N SER A 65 -18.91 25.00 -7.82
CA SER A 65 -19.43 26.19 -7.13
C SER A 65 -20.55 25.83 -6.15
N CYS A 66 -21.44 24.91 -6.53
CA CYS A 66 -22.47 24.40 -5.64
C CYS A 66 -21.87 23.67 -4.45
N LEU A 67 -20.91 22.75 -4.68
CA LEU A 67 -20.23 22.01 -3.61
C LEU A 67 -19.47 22.94 -2.66
N GLN A 68 -18.87 24.02 -3.15
CA GLN A 68 -18.20 25.04 -2.33
C GLN A 68 -19.18 25.83 -1.45
N GLY A 69 -20.46 25.90 -1.84
CA GLY A 69 -21.51 26.52 -1.04
C GLY A 69 -22.18 25.60 -0.02
N LYS A 70 -21.77 24.32 0.07
CA LYS A 70 -22.32 23.33 0.99
C LYS A 70 -21.65 23.41 2.36
N GLU A 71 -22.42 23.19 3.42
CA GLU A 71 -21.89 23.09 4.76
C GLU A 71 -21.11 21.77 4.92
N PRO A 72 -19.94 21.75 5.61
CA PRO A 72 -19.14 20.54 5.80
C PRO A 72 -19.93 19.36 6.38
N GLY A 73 -20.92 19.62 7.24
CA GLY A 73 -21.78 18.61 7.83
C GLY A 73 -22.68 17.86 6.83
N GLU A 74 -23.03 18.48 5.69
CA GLU A 74 -23.84 17.84 4.65
C GLU A 74 -23.10 16.67 3.98
N PHE A 75 -21.77 16.79 3.83
CA PHE A 75 -20.93 15.74 3.25
C PHE A 75 -20.89 14.49 4.13
N LEU A 76 -20.91 14.66 5.45
CA LEU A 76 -20.85 13.56 6.43
C LEU A 76 -22.13 12.72 6.45
N GLN A 77 -23.28 13.31 6.06
CA GLN A 77 -24.56 12.59 5.98
C GLN A 77 -24.57 11.57 4.83
N HIS A 78 -23.72 11.76 3.83
CA HIS A 78 -23.53 10.83 2.73
C HIS A 78 -22.27 9.98 2.91
N ASP A 79 -22.03 9.53 4.16
CA ASP A 79 -20.81 8.87 4.61
C ASP A 79 -20.23 7.94 3.53
N PRO A 80 -19.10 8.33 2.93
CA PRO A 80 -18.50 7.54 1.88
C PRO A 80 -18.03 6.15 2.34
N LEU A 81 -17.86 5.93 3.66
CA LEU A 81 -17.60 4.62 4.25
C LEU A 81 -18.83 3.70 4.17
N ALA A 82 -20.03 4.25 4.35
CA ALA A 82 -21.30 3.51 4.25
C ALA A 82 -21.63 3.08 2.81
N MET A 83 -20.98 3.68 1.80
CA MET A 83 -21.15 3.34 0.38
C MET A 83 -20.14 2.30 -0.13
N ARG A 84 -19.27 1.74 0.72
CA ARG A 84 -18.26 0.75 0.30
C ARG A 84 -18.89 -0.60 -0.06
N LYS A 85 -18.76 -0.99 -1.33
CA LYS A 85 -19.05 -2.34 -1.81
C LYS A 85 -17.80 -3.24 -1.88
N GLU A 86 -16.61 -2.64 -1.81
CA GLU A 86 -15.31 -3.30 -1.97
C GLU A 86 -14.43 -2.97 -0.76
N LEU A 87 -13.53 -3.88 -0.37
CA LEU A 87 -12.71 -3.70 0.83
C LEU A 87 -11.76 -2.50 0.72
N PHE A 88 -11.22 -2.28 -0.49
CA PHE A 88 -10.23 -1.25 -0.78
C PHE A 88 -10.81 0.03 -1.41
N SER A 89 -12.14 0.12 -1.58
CA SER A 89 -12.76 1.30 -2.18
C SER A 89 -12.74 2.48 -1.20
N GLN A 90 -11.79 3.39 -1.41
CA GLN A 90 -11.75 4.69 -0.75
C GLN A 90 -12.53 5.71 -1.58
N ALA A 91 -13.27 6.61 -0.93
CA ALA A 91 -14.13 7.53 -1.66
C ALA A 91 -13.35 8.56 -2.48
N PHE A 92 -12.48 9.31 -1.82
CA PHE A 92 -11.63 10.31 -2.45
C PHE A 92 -10.18 10.00 -2.09
N VAL A 93 -9.39 9.70 -3.12
CA VAL A 93 -7.95 9.39 -3.05
C VAL A 93 -7.25 10.05 -4.23
N PRO A 94 -5.91 10.13 -4.23
CA PRO A 94 -5.15 10.66 -5.36
C PRO A 94 -5.56 10.08 -6.72
N THR A 95 -5.45 10.90 -7.75
CA THR A 95 -5.65 10.53 -9.16
C THR A 95 -4.50 11.09 -9.98
N PRO A 96 -4.08 10.44 -11.07
CA PRO A 96 -3.21 11.05 -12.07
C PRO A 96 -3.94 12.28 -12.65
N ASP A 97 -3.41 13.45 -12.37
CA ASP A 97 -3.99 14.75 -12.69
C ASP A 97 -3.25 15.47 -13.83
N GLY A 98 -2.11 14.93 -14.27
CA GLY A 98 -1.27 15.53 -15.30
C GLY A 98 -0.35 16.64 -14.77
N ASP A 99 -0.37 16.91 -13.45
CA ASP A 99 0.45 17.94 -12.79
C ASP A 99 1.26 17.32 -11.65
N PHE A 100 0.64 17.06 -10.49
CA PHE A 100 1.32 16.42 -9.38
C PHE A 100 1.74 14.99 -9.73
N LEU A 101 0.84 14.24 -10.37
CA LEU A 101 1.08 12.90 -10.93
C LEU A 101 0.86 12.92 -12.45
N PRO A 102 1.93 12.94 -13.27
CA PRO A 102 1.81 13.07 -14.72
C PRO A 102 1.25 11.83 -15.43
N ASP A 103 1.34 10.64 -14.82
CA ASP A 103 0.75 9.39 -15.33
C ASP A 103 0.39 8.47 -14.14
N VAL A 104 -0.15 7.29 -14.42
CA VAL A 104 -0.47 6.27 -13.42
C VAL A 104 0.80 5.80 -12.68
N PRO A 105 0.73 5.57 -11.35
CA PRO A 105 1.91 5.26 -10.54
C PRO A 105 2.79 4.13 -11.07
N ALA A 106 2.18 3.05 -11.59
CA ALA A 106 2.91 1.88 -12.08
C ALA A 106 3.77 2.16 -13.34
N ARG A 107 3.46 3.21 -14.11
CA ARG A 107 4.25 3.65 -15.27
C ARG A 107 5.35 4.62 -14.87
N LEU A 108 5.14 5.37 -13.78
CA LEU A 108 6.12 6.32 -13.25
C LEU A 108 7.27 5.63 -12.48
N LEU A 109 7.11 4.37 -12.09
CA LEU A 109 8.19 3.55 -11.54
C LEU A 109 9.20 3.15 -12.65
N TRP A 110 10.04 4.06 -13.17
CA TRP A 110 11.15 3.76 -14.12
C TRP A 110 12.16 4.93 -14.28
N PRO A 111 13.30 4.74 -14.99
CA PRO A 111 14.68 4.75 -14.48
C PRO A 111 15.42 6.07 -14.74
N ASP A 112 14.78 7.07 -15.34
CA ASP A 112 15.44 8.24 -15.94
C ASP A 112 15.60 9.36 -14.90
N HIS A 113 15.71 8.95 -13.64
CA HIS A 113 16.03 9.85 -12.56
C HIS A 113 17.55 10.01 -12.52
N SER A 114 18.01 11.22 -12.84
CA SER A 114 19.42 11.59 -12.86
C SER A 114 20.16 11.36 -11.52
N GLN A 115 19.43 11.15 -10.42
CA GLN A 115 20.00 10.84 -9.10
C GLN A 115 19.20 9.76 -8.35
N PRO A 116 19.83 8.63 -7.97
CA PRO A 116 19.23 7.64 -7.09
C PRO A 116 18.90 8.24 -5.72
N LEU A 117 17.77 7.84 -5.12
CA LEU A 117 17.42 8.23 -3.76
C LEU A 117 17.24 6.99 -2.86
N PRO A 118 17.89 6.94 -1.69
CA PRO A 118 17.69 5.83 -0.76
C PRO A 118 16.24 5.68 -0.29
N ILE A 119 15.74 4.44 -0.31
CA ILE A 119 14.40 4.06 0.14
C ILE A 119 14.50 3.05 1.28
N LEU A 120 13.77 3.30 2.36
CA LEU A 120 13.49 2.33 3.41
C LEU A 120 12.01 1.99 3.37
N THR A 121 11.65 0.75 3.07
CA THR A 121 10.25 0.31 3.02
C THR A 121 10.03 -0.96 3.83
N GLY A 122 8.78 -1.31 4.11
CA GLY A 122 8.48 -2.57 4.78
C GLY A 122 7.03 -2.72 5.18
N VAL A 123 6.76 -3.85 5.80
CA VAL A 123 5.41 -4.29 6.17
C VAL A 123 5.42 -5.01 7.51
N THR A 124 4.25 -5.11 8.11
CA THR A 124 3.95 -5.91 9.31
C THR A 124 3.58 -7.35 8.92
N ALA A 125 3.70 -8.29 9.85
CA ALA A 125 3.43 -9.71 9.58
C ALA A 125 1.98 -10.04 9.22
N ASN A 126 1.01 -9.22 9.65
CA ASN A 126 -0.40 -9.50 9.49
C ASN A 126 -1.20 -8.26 9.03
N GLU A 127 -0.68 -7.57 8.02
CA GLU A 127 -1.24 -6.37 7.39
C GLU A 127 -2.77 -6.40 7.27
N GLY A 128 -3.32 -7.44 6.65
CA GLY A 128 -4.74 -7.50 6.31
C GLY A 128 -5.68 -7.78 7.48
N THR A 129 -5.19 -8.26 8.62
CA THR A 129 -6.06 -8.67 9.75
C THR A 129 -6.83 -7.48 10.32
N PHE A 130 -6.21 -6.31 10.40
CA PHE A 130 -6.87 -5.07 10.83
C PHE A 130 -8.00 -4.67 9.87
N LEU A 131 -7.79 -4.86 8.56
CA LEU A 131 -8.73 -4.49 7.52
C LEU A 131 -9.99 -5.38 7.52
N LEU A 132 -9.89 -6.62 8.01
CA LEU A 132 -11.06 -7.51 8.13
C LEU A 132 -12.17 -6.91 9.00
N LYS A 133 -11.84 -6.07 10.00
CA LYS A 133 -12.82 -5.37 10.84
C LYS A 133 -13.67 -4.34 10.08
N PHE A 134 -13.16 -3.85 8.95
CA PHE A 134 -13.84 -2.87 8.10
C PHE A 134 -14.50 -3.52 6.88
N SER A 135 -14.53 -4.85 6.83
CA SER A 135 -15.27 -5.57 5.81
C SER A 135 -16.78 -5.30 5.97
N PRO A 136 -17.53 -5.09 4.88
CA PRO A 136 -18.99 -5.02 4.93
C PRO A 136 -19.64 -6.37 5.29
N LEU A 137 -18.86 -7.45 5.39
CA LEU A 137 -19.34 -8.79 5.73
C LEU A 137 -19.33 -9.00 7.26
N ASN A 138 -20.40 -9.59 7.77
CA ASN A 138 -20.56 -9.86 9.19
C ASN A 138 -19.86 -11.17 9.59
N PHE A 139 -18.55 -11.12 9.81
CA PHE A 139 -17.78 -12.26 10.29
C PHE A 139 -17.67 -12.28 11.82
N SER A 140 -17.83 -13.45 12.42
CA SER A 140 -17.45 -13.68 13.81
C SER A 140 -15.93 -13.89 13.92
N LEU A 141 -15.16 -12.82 13.74
CA LEU A 141 -13.68 -12.88 13.73
C LEU A 141 -13.07 -13.35 15.06
N ALA A 142 -13.84 -13.29 16.16
CA ALA A 142 -13.44 -13.82 17.46
C ALA A 142 -13.60 -15.34 17.59
N ASN A 143 -14.42 -15.97 16.73
CA ASN A 143 -14.63 -17.41 16.70
C ASN A 143 -14.05 -17.98 15.40
N THR A 144 -12.76 -18.35 15.44
CA THR A 144 -12.02 -18.83 14.26
C THR A 144 -12.69 -20.05 13.62
N SER A 145 -13.28 -20.94 14.42
CA SER A 145 -13.97 -22.15 13.96
C SER A 145 -15.26 -21.85 13.19
N ALA A 146 -15.81 -20.63 13.29
CA ALA A 146 -16.95 -20.18 12.48
C ALA A 146 -16.53 -19.71 11.08
N ILE A 147 -15.23 -19.51 10.83
CA ILE A 147 -14.70 -19.06 9.54
C ILE A 147 -14.39 -20.28 8.69
N GLY A 148 -14.89 -20.27 7.45
CA GLY A 148 -14.91 -21.42 6.55
C GLY A 148 -14.51 -21.05 5.14
N TRP A 149 -14.53 -22.04 4.24
CA TRP A 149 -14.23 -21.87 2.82
C TRP A 149 -15.06 -20.77 2.15
N GLU A 150 -16.37 -20.75 2.38
CA GLU A 150 -17.27 -19.73 1.81
C GLU A 150 -16.93 -18.31 2.27
N HIS A 151 -16.58 -18.13 3.55
CA HIS A 151 -16.15 -16.85 4.09
C HIS A 151 -14.84 -16.37 3.45
N LEU A 152 -13.92 -17.31 3.17
CA LEU A 152 -12.70 -17.01 2.44
C LEU A 152 -13.01 -16.58 1.00
N LEU A 153 -13.85 -17.32 0.26
CA LEU A 153 -14.22 -16.93 -1.10
C LEU A 153 -14.87 -15.54 -1.15
N GLN A 154 -15.79 -15.24 -0.21
CA GLN A 154 -16.40 -13.92 -0.09
C GLN A 154 -15.36 -12.82 0.14
N MET A 155 -14.36 -13.07 1.00
CA MET A 155 -13.28 -12.13 1.23
C MET A 155 -12.43 -11.91 -0.02
N VAL A 156 -12.05 -12.98 -0.72
CA VAL A 156 -11.25 -12.87 -1.95
C VAL A 156 -11.99 -12.07 -3.02
N ARG A 157 -13.32 -12.25 -3.16
CA ARG A 157 -14.15 -11.43 -4.06
C ARG A 157 -14.19 -9.94 -3.68
N LEU A 158 -14.15 -9.62 -2.38
CA LEU A 158 -14.05 -8.23 -1.91
C LEU A 158 -12.68 -7.60 -2.12
N VAL A 159 -11.62 -8.40 -2.05
CA VAL A 159 -10.24 -7.98 -2.27
C VAL A 159 -10.01 -7.70 -3.76
N ALA A 160 -10.55 -8.53 -4.65
CA ALA A 160 -10.37 -8.44 -6.10
C ALA A 160 -11.72 -8.42 -6.84
N PRO A 161 -12.44 -7.29 -6.80
CA PRO A 161 -13.72 -7.17 -7.47
C PRO A 161 -13.57 -7.38 -8.98
N GLY A 162 -14.43 -8.21 -9.57
CA GLY A 162 -14.42 -8.48 -11.02
C GLY A 162 -13.42 -9.55 -11.48
N ALA A 163 -12.61 -10.14 -10.60
CA ALA A 163 -11.76 -11.26 -10.95
C ALA A 163 -12.60 -12.51 -11.33
N PRO A 164 -12.16 -13.33 -12.30
CA PRO A 164 -12.84 -14.58 -12.67
C PRO A 164 -12.97 -15.53 -11.48
N GLU A 165 -14.07 -16.29 -11.41
CA GLU A 165 -14.34 -17.20 -10.28
C GLU A 165 -13.24 -18.27 -10.14
N GLU A 166 -12.63 -18.70 -11.24
CA GLU A 166 -11.48 -19.62 -11.23
C GLU A 166 -10.27 -19.01 -10.52
N ALA A 167 -10.03 -17.70 -10.71
CA ALA A 167 -8.97 -16.98 -10.01
C ALA A 167 -9.28 -16.82 -8.52
N ILE A 168 -10.54 -16.52 -8.17
CA ILE A 168 -11.01 -16.44 -6.78
C ILE A 168 -10.77 -17.79 -6.06
N GLN A 169 -11.17 -18.90 -6.68
CA GLN A 169 -10.98 -20.24 -6.11
C GLN A 169 -9.50 -20.61 -5.99
N ALA A 170 -8.70 -20.33 -7.02
CA ALA A 170 -7.26 -20.60 -7.00
C ALA A 170 -6.55 -19.83 -5.87
N VAL A 171 -6.89 -18.54 -5.69
CA VAL A 171 -6.33 -17.73 -4.59
C VAL A 171 -6.76 -18.28 -3.24
N ALA A 172 -8.06 -18.54 -3.04
CA ALA A 172 -8.56 -19.13 -1.80
C ALA A 172 -7.88 -20.46 -1.47
N GLN A 173 -7.74 -21.34 -2.47
CA GLN A 173 -7.08 -22.64 -2.32
C GLN A 173 -5.61 -22.46 -1.94
N ARG A 174 -4.85 -21.66 -2.70
CA ARG A 174 -3.41 -21.47 -2.49
C ARG A 174 -3.09 -20.94 -1.11
N TYR A 175 -3.83 -19.93 -0.62
CA TYR A 175 -3.60 -19.34 0.69
C TYR A 175 -4.08 -20.26 1.83
N SER A 176 -5.22 -20.94 1.67
CA SER A 176 -5.71 -21.86 2.70
C SER A 176 -4.82 -23.10 2.91
N GLN A 177 -3.96 -23.44 1.95
CA GLN A 177 -3.00 -24.55 2.04
C GLN A 177 -1.72 -24.21 2.81
N GLU A 178 -1.41 -22.93 3.04
CA GLU A 178 -0.24 -22.51 3.82
C GLU A 178 -0.38 -22.86 5.32
N ARG A 179 -1.59 -23.24 5.77
CA ARG A 179 -1.88 -23.69 7.13
C ARG A 179 -2.83 -24.88 7.13
N GLN A 180 -2.69 -25.74 8.14
CA GLN A 180 -3.51 -26.96 8.29
C GLN A 180 -4.35 -26.98 9.58
N ASP A 181 -4.28 -25.94 10.40
CA ASP A 181 -5.06 -25.82 11.63
C ASP A 181 -6.44 -25.15 11.41
N ASP A 182 -7.26 -25.10 12.47
CA ASP A 182 -8.62 -24.52 12.45
C ASP A 182 -8.64 -23.01 12.16
N THR A 183 -7.49 -22.33 12.16
CA THR A 183 -7.37 -20.91 11.81
C THR A 183 -7.06 -20.68 10.34
N ARG A 184 -6.87 -21.74 9.53
CA ARG A 184 -6.41 -21.63 8.13
C ARG A 184 -7.19 -20.64 7.27
N TYR A 185 -8.52 -20.58 7.43
CA TYR A 185 -9.36 -19.72 6.61
C TYR A 185 -9.29 -18.25 7.06
N LEU A 186 -9.27 -17.98 8.37
CA LEU A 186 -9.06 -16.63 8.89
C LEU A 186 -7.66 -16.12 8.54
N TRP A 187 -6.66 -16.99 8.67
CA TRP A 187 -5.29 -16.67 8.28
C TRP A 187 -5.21 -16.33 6.78
N ALA A 188 -5.84 -17.14 5.92
CA ALA A 188 -5.90 -16.92 4.48
C ALA A 188 -6.63 -15.61 4.13
N MET A 189 -7.74 -15.30 4.80
CA MET A 189 -8.44 -14.02 4.62
C MET A 189 -7.52 -12.83 4.93
N GLY A 190 -6.80 -12.89 6.06
CA GLY A 190 -5.87 -11.85 6.47
C GLY A 190 -4.67 -11.70 5.53
N HIS A 191 -4.10 -12.81 5.06
CA HIS A 191 -2.92 -12.80 4.18
C HIS A 191 -3.27 -12.42 2.75
N THR A 192 -4.36 -12.92 2.17
CA THR A 192 -4.79 -12.46 0.83
C THR A 192 -5.06 -10.95 0.83
N THR A 193 -5.72 -10.45 1.87
CA THR A 193 -5.98 -9.01 2.04
C THR A 193 -4.69 -8.22 2.21
N GLY A 194 -3.79 -8.69 3.09
CA GLY A 194 -2.52 -8.03 3.37
C GLY A 194 -1.58 -8.02 2.17
N ASP A 195 -1.49 -9.14 1.46
CA ASP A 195 -0.61 -9.30 0.32
C ASP A 195 -1.08 -8.42 -0.84
N HIS A 196 -2.37 -8.45 -1.16
CA HIS A 196 -2.93 -7.61 -2.22
C HIS A 196 -2.80 -6.12 -1.91
N GLY A 197 -3.11 -5.71 -0.68
CA GLY A 197 -3.16 -4.31 -0.30
C GLY A 197 -1.80 -3.68 0.03
N PHE A 198 -0.85 -4.46 0.54
CA PHE A 198 0.34 -3.90 1.21
C PHE A 198 1.63 -4.61 0.82
N VAL A 199 1.74 -5.93 1.03
CA VAL A 199 3.02 -6.66 0.83
C VAL A 199 3.45 -6.62 -0.63
N CYS A 200 2.55 -6.97 -1.55
CA CYS A 200 2.90 -7.04 -2.97
C CYS A 200 3.17 -5.66 -3.60
N PRO A 201 2.38 -4.61 -3.35
CA PRO A 201 2.72 -3.27 -3.79
C PRO A 201 4.06 -2.76 -3.22
N ALA A 202 4.34 -3.01 -1.93
CA ALA A 202 5.62 -2.63 -1.33
C ALA A 202 6.81 -3.37 -1.96
N ALA A 203 6.65 -4.68 -2.20
CA ALA A 203 7.67 -5.50 -2.86
C ALA A 203 7.87 -5.13 -4.34
N GLU A 204 6.81 -4.74 -5.05
CA GLU A 204 6.90 -4.23 -6.42
C GLU A 204 7.74 -2.95 -6.48
N VAL A 205 7.40 -1.95 -5.66
CA VAL A 205 8.16 -0.69 -5.58
C VAL A 205 9.61 -0.98 -5.18
N ALA A 206 9.83 -1.78 -4.13
CA ALA A 206 11.17 -2.13 -3.69
C ALA A 206 12.01 -2.81 -4.79
N GLY A 207 11.39 -3.74 -5.53
CA GLY A 207 12.04 -4.44 -6.63
C GLY A 207 12.42 -3.53 -7.78
N ARG A 208 11.47 -2.73 -8.28
CA ARG A 208 11.72 -1.83 -9.42
C ARG A 208 12.74 -0.76 -9.11
N GLU A 209 12.68 -0.16 -7.92
CA GLU A 209 13.65 0.86 -7.50
C GLU A 209 15.05 0.26 -7.30
N ALA A 210 15.14 -0.95 -6.73
CA ALA A 210 16.40 -1.66 -6.59
C ALA A 210 17.00 -2.03 -7.97
N ASP A 211 16.18 -2.49 -8.92
CA ASP A 211 16.60 -2.81 -10.29
C ASP A 211 17.03 -1.57 -11.07
N ALA A 212 16.45 -0.40 -10.75
CA ALA A 212 16.87 0.91 -11.23
C ALA A 212 18.17 1.43 -10.55
N GLY A 213 18.77 0.65 -9.65
CA GLY A 213 20.03 0.98 -8.99
C GLY A 213 19.90 1.84 -7.72
N TRP A 214 18.68 2.06 -7.22
CA TRP A 214 18.48 2.84 -6.01
C TRP A 214 18.86 2.03 -4.75
N PRO A 215 19.43 2.67 -3.71
CA PRO A 215 19.67 2.00 -2.44
C PRO A 215 18.33 1.71 -1.72
N VAL A 216 17.85 0.47 -1.81
CA VAL A 216 16.60 0.05 -1.17
C VAL A 216 16.91 -0.83 0.05
N TYR A 217 16.21 -0.61 1.15
CA TYR A 217 16.23 -1.45 2.35
C TYR A 217 14.80 -1.85 2.69
N VAL A 218 14.58 -3.13 2.95
CA VAL A 218 13.23 -3.66 3.21
C VAL A 218 13.18 -4.35 4.57
N TYR A 219 12.16 -4.05 5.38
CA TYR A 219 11.89 -4.75 6.64
C TYR A 219 10.61 -5.58 6.61
N TYR A 220 10.60 -6.59 7.48
CA TYR A 220 9.41 -7.35 7.87
C TYR A 220 9.27 -7.31 9.39
N PHE A 221 8.27 -6.60 9.89
CA PHE A 221 8.06 -6.41 11.33
C PHE A 221 7.17 -7.52 11.90
N THR A 222 7.73 -8.32 12.82
CA THR A 222 7.13 -9.59 13.26
C THR A 222 6.87 -9.67 14.77
N HIS A 223 7.10 -8.60 15.52
CA HIS A 223 6.88 -8.59 16.95
C HIS A 223 5.49 -8.07 17.33
N ARG A 224 4.74 -8.87 18.09
CA ARG A 224 3.46 -8.49 18.68
C ARG A 224 3.68 -8.09 20.14
N SER A 225 3.24 -6.88 20.51
CA SER A 225 3.19 -6.50 21.93
C SER A 225 1.89 -6.93 22.58
N HIS A 226 1.96 -7.42 23.82
CA HIS A 226 0.79 -7.62 24.69
C HIS A 226 0.14 -6.30 25.12
N VAL A 227 0.80 -5.16 24.91
CA VAL A 227 0.23 -3.85 25.21
C VAL A 227 -0.77 -3.39 24.15
N LEU A 228 -0.76 -3.98 22.94
CA LEU A 228 -1.68 -3.64 21.87
C LEU A 228 -3.13 -3.99 22.31
N PRO A 229 -4.10 -3.07 22.16
CA PRO A 229 -5.50 -3.33 22.52
C PRO A 229 -6.25 -4.20 21.50
N MET A 230 -5.52 -4.89 20.62
CA MET A 230 -6.07 -5.68 19.53
C MET A 230 -6.18 -7.15 19.93
N PRO A 231 -7.22 -7.90 19.49
CA PRO A 231 -7.33 -9.34 19.74
C PRO A 231 -6.11 -10.15 19.27
N GLU A 232 -5.82 -11.26 19.96
CA GLU A 232 -4.67 -12.14 19.67
C GLU A 232 -4.66 -12.69 18.24
N TRP A 233 -5.83 -13.03 17.69
CA TRP A 233 -5.95 -13.59 16.34
C TRP A 233 -5.39 -12.66 15.25
N MET A 234 -5.26 -11.35 15.52
CA MET A 234 -4.71 -10.38 14.57
C MET A 234 -3.19 -10.50 14.40
N GLY A 235 -2.48 -11.19 15.29
CA GLY A 235 -1.03 -11.31 15.21
C GLY A 235 -0.34 -9.94 15.29
N VAL A 236 0.43 -9.56 14.27
CA VAL A 236 1.10 -8.26 14.15
C VAL A 236 0.36 -7.40 13.12
N PRO A 237 -0.74 -6.73 13.51
CA PRO A 237 -1.60 -6.02 12.57
C PRO A 237 -0.92 -4.79 11.97
N HIS A 238 -1.52 -4.28 10.89
CA HIS A 238 -1.17 -3.01 10.27
C HIS A 238 -0.92 -1.89 11.30
N GLY A 239 0.26 -1.26 11.23
CA GLY A 239 0.65 -0.14 12.09
C GLY A 239 1.16 -0.52 13.48
N ALA A 240 1.30 -1.83 13.79
CA ALA A 240 1.82 -2.30 15.08
C ALA A 240 3.25 -1.81 15.40
N GLU A 241 4.04 -1.45 14.39
CA GLU A 241 5.41 -0.95 14.54
C GLU A 241 5.47 0.55 14.88
N VAL A 242 4.42 1.33 14.58
CA VAL A 242 4.44 2.79 14.72
C VAL A 242 4.71 3.24 16.16
N PRO A 243 4.07 2.67 17.20
CA PRO A 243 4.37 3.07 18.57
C PRO A 243 5.81 2.76 19.01
N TYR A 244 6.45 1.76 18.40
CA TYR A 244 7.87 1.47 18.64
C TYR A 244 8.76 2.55 18.01
N LEU A 245 8.44 2.98 16.79
CA LEU A 245 9.18 4.00 16.06
C LEU A 245 9.16 5.36 16.79
N PHE A 246 8.04 5.72 17.42
CA PHE A 246 7.91 7.00 18.13
C PHE A 246 8.21 6.92 19.63
N GLY A 247 8.58 5.74 20.15
CA GLY A 247 8.81 5.55 21.59
C GLY A 247 7.55 5.74 22.45
N THR A 248 6.36 5.62 21.87
CA THR A 248 5.07 5.89 22.53
C THR A 248 4.34 4.63 22.99
N LEU A 249 4.90 3.44 22.74
CA LEU A 249 4.25 2.15 23.04
C LEU A 249 3.77 2.02 24.50
N ALA A 250 4.53 2.51 25.48
CA ALA A 250 4.14 2.49 26.90
C ALA A 250 2.85 3.29 27.15
N SER A 251 2.65 4.38 26.41
CA SER A 251 1.51 5.28 26.57
C SER A 251 0.18 4.62 26.22
N LEU A 252 0.19 3.51 25.46
CA LEU A 252 -1.03 2.74 25.13
C LEU A 252 -1.69 2.10 26.36
N ARG A 253 -0.94 1.92 27.46
CA ARG A 253 -1.44 1.39 28.74
C ARG A 253 -1.53 2.46 29.84
N GLY A 254 -1.22 3.72 29.52
CA GLY A 254 -1.22 4.85 30.44
C GLY A 254 0.16 5.19 31.00
N ALA A 255 0.27 6.38 31.61
CA ALA A 255 1.54 6.99 32.01
C ALA A 255 2.36 6.18 33.03
N ASN A 256 1.72 5.29 33.80
CA ASN A 256 2.38 4.48 34.84
C ASN A 256 2.87 3.11 34.35
N TYR A 257 2.67 2.78 33.08
CA TYR A 257 3.05 1.49 32.55
C TYR A 257 4.53 1.49 32.11
N THR A 258 5.29 0.50 32.57
CA THR A 258 6.69 0.29 32.16
C THR A 258 6.77 -0.84 31.13
N LEU A 259 7.42 -0.59 30.00
CA LEU A 259 7.64 -1.61 28.97
C LEU A 259 8.65 -2.65 29.44
N PRO A 260 8.45 -3.94 29.10
CA PRO A 260 9.50 -4.94 29.21
C PRO A 260 10.77 -4.49 28.46
N GLU A 261 11.93 -4.81 29.03
CA GLU A 261 13.22 -4.34 28.49
C GLU A 261 13.44 -4.80 27.04
N ALA A 262 12.99 -5.99 26.66
CA ALA A 262 13.06 -6.46 25.29
C ALA A 262 12.31 -5.54 24.30
N GLU A 263 11.12 -5.05 24.67
CA GLU A 263 10.33 -4.14 23.84
C GLU A 263 10.90 -2.71 23.85
N ALA A 264 11.42 -2.26 24.99
CA ALA A 264 12.12 -0.98 25.10
C ALA A 264 13.39 -0.98 24.22
N ALA A 265 14.17 -2.07 24.23
CA ALA A 265 15.33 -2.26 23.38
C ALA A 265 14.95 -2.33 21.90
N LEU A 266 13.85 -3.00 21.56
CA LEU A 266 13.31 -3.00 20.20
C LEU A 266 12.94 -1.59 19.73
N SER A 267 12.23 -0.81 20.55
CA SER A 267 11.86 0.58 20.23
C SER A 267 13.10 1.44 19.99
N ARG A 268 14.13 1.36 20.86
CA ARG A 268 15.40 2.05 20.66
C ARG A 268 16.11 1.61 19.37
N LYS A 269 16.04 0.33 19.01
CA LYS A 269 16.60 -0.22 17.77
C LYS A 269 15.89 0.36 16.52
N LEU A 270 14.55 0.38 16.49
CA LEU A 270 13.80 1.00 15.38
C LEU A 270 14.09 2.49 15.25
N MET A 271 14.06 3.24 16.36
CA MET A 271 14.38 4.67 16.36
C MET A 271 15.77 4.93 15.78
N ARG A 272 16.76 4.11 16.17
CA ARG A 272 18.12 4.20 15.61
C ARG A 272 18.14 3.93 14.11
N TYR A 273 17.49 2.87 13.64
CA TYR A 273 17.45 2.56 12.20
C TYR A 273 16.87 3.69 11.36
N TRP A 274 15.77 4.30 11.79
CA TRP A 274 15.16 5.42 11.07
C TRP A 274 15.99 6.69 11.16
N ALA A 275 16.60 6.98 12.32
CA ALA A 275 17.46 8.15 12.49
C ALA A 275 18.73 8.05 11.63
N GLU A 276 19.38 6.88 11.58
CA GLU A 276 20.56 6.66 10.75
C GLU A 276 20.22 6.70 9.25
N PHE A 277 19.09 6.12 8.86
CA PHE A 277 18.59 6.20 7.49
C PHE A 277 18.31 7.65 7.08
N ALA A 278 17.64 8.44 7.92
CA ALA A 278 17.38 9.85 7.65
C ALA A 278 18.68 10.66 7.49
N ARG A 279 19.71 10.36 8.29
CA ARG A 279 21.00 11.06 8.27
C ARG A 279 21.89 10.68 7.09
N SER A 280 21.92 9.40 6.70
CA SER A 280 22.96 8.85 5.81
C SER A 280 22.44 8.09 4.59
N GLY A 281 21.13 7.82 4.51
CA GLY A 281 20.57 6.93 3.50
C GLY A 281 20.84 5.44 3.76
N SER A 282 21.37 5.08 4.94
CA SER A 282 21.54 3.68 5.37
C SER A 282 21.03 3.48 6.79
N PRO A 283 20.21 2.45 7.07
CA PRO A 283 19.67 2.22 8.42
C PRO A 283 20.72 1.88 9.49
N THR A 284 21.93 1.48 9.10
CA THR A 284 22.96 0.99 10.04
C THR A 284 24.24 1.84 10.06
N GLY A 285 24.27 2.92 9.27
CA GLY A 285 25.45 3.79 9.14
C GLY A 285 26.69 3.05 8.63
N PRO A 286 27.90 3.65 8.74
CA PRO A 286 29.17 3.02 8.34
C PRO A 286 29.71 1.98 9.35
N GLY A 287 28.82 1.26 10.05
CA GLY A 287 29.17 0.25 11.05
C GLY A 287 29.84 -1.01 10.48
N SER A 288 30.21 -1.94 11.36
CA SER A 288 30.86 -3.20 10.96
C SER A 288 29.94 -4.07 10.08
N ALA A 289 30.52 -4.81 9.12
CA ALA A 289 29.76 -5.63 8.16
C ALA A 289 28.81 -6.67 8.80
N LYS A 290 29.04 -7.06 10.06
CA LYS A 290 28.20 -8.02 10.80
C LYS A 290 26.89 -7.41 11.32
N GLU A 291 26.78 -6.09 11.39
CA GLU A 291 25.59 -5.36 11.85
C GLU A 291 24.86 -4.68 10.70
N GLN A 292 25.32 -4.87 9.46
CA GLN A 292 24.86 -4.10 8.33
C GLN A 292 23.54 -4.63 7.79
N TRP A 293 22.55 -3.73 7.69
CA TRP A 293 21.29 -4.03 7.01
C TRP A 293 21.58 -4.15 5.51
N PRO A 294 21.39 -5.34 4.89
CA PRO A 294 21.73 -5.52 3.48
C PRO A 294 20.76 -4.75 2.58
N ARG A 295 21.27 -4.27 1.43
CA ARG A 295 20.41 -3.73 0.38
C ARG A 295 19.49 -4.83 -0.15
N TYR A 296 18.27 -4.42 -0.49
CA TYR A 296 17.30 -5.28 -1.13
C TYR A 296 17.73 -5.63 -2.54
N LYS A 297 17.49 -6.88 -2.92
CA LYS A 297 17.67 -7.39 -4.27
C LYS A 297 16.35 -8.03 -4.70
N SER A 298 15.84 -7.60 -5.84
CA SER A 298 14.60 -8.11 -6.43
C SER A 298 14.60 -9.64 -6.59
N THR A 299 15.76 -10.21 -6.94
CA THR A 299 15.96 -11.66 -7.14
C THR A 299 15.95 -12.47 -5.85
N GLU A 300 16.43 -11.92 -4.74
CA GLU A 300 16.50 -12.60 -3.45
C GLU A 300 15.26 -12.34 -2.59
N GLN A 301 14.56 -11.21 -2.83
CA GLN A 301 13.48 -10.72 -1.98
C GLN A 301 13.86 -10.77 -0.48
N ASN A 302 15.02 -10.20 -0.16
CA ASN A 302 15.61 -10.27 1.17
C ASN A 302 15.04 -9.21 2.11
N PHE A 303 14.08 -9.59 2.94
CA PHE A 303 13.51 -8.74 3.99
C PHE A 303 14.29 -8.89 5.29
N LEU A 304 14.67 -7.79 5.94
CA LEU A 304 15.23 -7.86 7.29
C LEU A 304 14.09 -8.03 8.29
N ARG A 305 14.12 -9.14 9.05
CA ARG A 305 13.15 -9.39 10.11
C ARG A 305 13.45 -8.49 11.31
N ILE A 306 12.44 -7.74 11.73
CA ILE A 306 12.50 -6.87 12.90
C ILE A 306 11.60 -7.42 14.00
N SER A 307 12.23 -7.89 15.07
CA SER A 307 11.57 -8.31 16.31
C SER A 307 12.49 -8.09 17.52
N THR A 308 12.06 -8.55 18.70
CA THR A 308 12.91 -8.58 19.90
C THR A 308 14.13 -9.51 19.76
N GLU A 309 14.12 -10.42 18.79
CA GLU A 309 15.25 -11.29 18.49
C GLU A 309 16.38 -10.51 17.75
N PRO A 310 17.59 -11.08 17.65
CA PRO A 310 18.65 -10.50 16.84
C PRO A 310 18.20 -10.29 15.37
N PRO A 311 18.60 -9.17 14.73
CA PRO A 311 18.26 -8.93 13.33
C PRO A 311 18.83 -10.04 12.44
N GLN A 312 17.97 -10.58 11.59
CA GLN A 312 18.35 -11.56 10.58
C GLN A 312 17.45 -11.40 9.36
N LEU A 313 17.92 -11.88 8.21
CA LEU A 313 17.07 -11.98 7.04
C LEU A 313 15.93 -12.97 7.29
N GLU A 314 14.75 -12.66 6.79
CA GLU A 314 13.62 -13.56 6.82
C GLU A 314 13.92 -14.76 5.91
N GLY A 315 13.80 -15.98 6.45
CA GLY A 315 14.14 -17.19 5.68
C GLY A 315 13.17 -17.46 4.53
N THR A 316 11.92 -17.03 4.67
CA THR A 316 10.89 -17.13 3.63
C THR A 316 10.32 -15.75 3.35
N SER A 317 10.52 -15.25 2.14
CA SER A 317 10.03 -13.92 1.74
C SER A 317 8.52 -13.79 2.00
N PRO A 318 8.07 -12.71 2.67
CA PRO A 318 6.64 -12.40 2.79
C PRO A 318 6.02 -12.14 1.41
N ALA A 319 6.81 -11.73 0.41
CA ALA A 319 6.35 -11.46 -0.95
C ALA A 319 6.32 -12.70 -1.88
N ARG A 320 6.57 -13.92 -1.37
CA ARG A 320 6.67 -15.13 -2.21
C ARG A 320 5.41 -15.44 -3.03
N LEU A 321 4.23 -15.03 -2.55
CA LEU A 321 2.94 -15.26 -3.23
C LEU A 321 2.56 -14.13 -4.18
N CYS A 322 3.34 -13.04 -4.24
CA CYS A 322 2.99 -11.87 -5.04
C CYS A 322 2.98 -12.16 -6.54
N GLY A 323 3.92 -12.96 -7.05
CA GLY A 323 3.90 -13.38 -8.46
C GLY A 323 2.63 -14.16 -8.83
N PHE A 324 2.22 -15.09 -7.96
CA PHE A 324 0.98 -15.86 -8.11
C PHE A 324 -0.24 -14.93 -8.07
N LEU A 325 -0.36 -14.11 -7.03
CA LEU A 325 -1.50 -13.21 -6.83
C LEU A 325 -1.67 -12.24 -8.01
N MET A 326 -0.58 -11.61 -8.44
CA MET A 326 -0.59 -10.66 -9.57
C MET A 326 -0.89 -11.33 -10.91
N SER A 327 -0.48 -12.59 -11.11
CA SER A 327 -0.80 -13.29 -12.37
C SER A 327 -2.29 -13.61 -12.53
N LEU A 328 -3.00 -13.84 -11.42
CA LEU A 328 -4.40 -14.24 -11.42
C LEU A 328 -5.37 -13.07 -11.33
N LEU A 329 -4.97 -11.98 -10.68
CA LEU A 329 -5.81 -10.82 -10.40
C LEU A 329 -5.56 -9.64 -11.35
N LYS A 330 -4.76 -9.82 -12.41
CA LYS A 330 -4.64 -8.79 -13.47
C LYS A 330 -6.02 -8.54 -14.06
N GLU A 331 -6.53 -7.32 -13.88
CA GLU A 331 -7.66 -6.83 -14.66
C GLU A 331 -7.29 -6.94 -16.14
N LYS A 332 -8.19 -7.49 -16.96
CA LYS A 332 -8.06 -7.36 -18.42
C LYS A 332 -8.07 -5.86 -18.73
N PRO A 333 -7.15 -5.34 -19.57
CA PRO A 333 -7.23 -3.95 -19.98
C PRO A 333 -8.61 -3.69 -20.61
N SER A 334 -9.26 -2.61 -20.17
CA SER A 334 -10.48 -2.12 -20.80
C SER A 334 -10.17 -1.77 -22.26
N PRO A 335 -11.01 -2.18 -23.25
CA PRO A 335 -10.73 -2.04 -24.69
C PRO A 335 -10.68 -0.59 -25.22
N ILE A 336 -10.52 0.42 -24.37
CA ILE A 336 -10.52 1.83 -24.74
C ILE A 336 -9.08 2.38 -24.91
N ALA A 337 -8.05 1.64 -24.47
CA ALA A 337 -6.66 2.12 -24.45
C ALA A 337 -5.86 1.96 -25.76
N GLU A 338 -6.48 1.57 -26.89
CA GLU A 338 -5.78 1.41 -28.18
C GLU A 338 -6.04 2.54 -29.20
N THR A 339 -6.68 3.64 -28.81
CA THR A 339 -6.92 4.78 -29.73
C THR A 339 -6.20 6.06 -29.32
N HIS A 340 -4.88 5.98 -29.19
CA HIS A 340 -4.03 7.13 -29.54
C HIS A 340 -3.04 6.68 -30.60
N GLY A 341 -3.49 6.79 -31.84
CA GLY A 341 -2.67 6.60 -33.02
C GLY A 341 -1.48 7.54 -33.00
N SER A 342 -0.33 6.95 -33.32
CA SER A 342 0.87 7.62 -33.82
C SER A 342 0.50 8.66 -34.88
N ALA A 343 0.59 9.94 -34.52
CA ALA A 343 0.64 11.02 -35.49
C ALA A 343 2.06 11.04 -36.10
N GLU A 344 2.18 10.55 -37.33
CA GLU A 344 3.36 10.81 -38.17
C GLU A 344 3.47 12.32 -38.44
N PRO A 345 4.68 12.90 -38.45
CA PRO A 345 4.86 14.29 -38.82
C PRO A 345 4.66 14.48 -40.32
N SER A 346 3.66 15.28 -40.68
CA SER A 346 3.40 15.73 -42.05
C SER A 346 4.61 16.48 -42.60
N LYS A 347 5.16 15.98 -43.71
CA LYS A 347 6.14 16.69 -44.54
C LYS A 347 5.46 17.88 -45.23
N GLU A 348 5.74 19.09 -44.79
CA GLU A 348 5.55 20.29 -45.59
C GLU A 348 6.51 20.25 -46.79
N LYS A 349 5.93 20.26 -48.00
CA LYS A 349 6.67 20.56 -49.23
C LYS A 349 6.83 22.07 -49.32
N ALA A 350 8.07 22.54 -49.21
CA ALA A 350 8.45 23.87 -49.68
C ALA A 350 8.27 23.93 -51.21
N HIS A 351 7.40 24.81 -51.66
CA HIS A 351 7.47 25.39 -53.00
C HIS A 351 8.23 26.71 -52.84
N GLU A 352 9.51 26.71 -53.19
CA GLU A 352 10.24 27.93 -53.54
C GLU A 352 10.07 28.14 -55.05
N GLU A 353 9.36 29.22 -55.39
CA GLU A 353 9.51 29.94 -56.65
C GLU A 353 10.77 30.79 -56.53
N GLU A 354 11.71 30.66 -57.47
CA GLU A 354 12.61 31.75 -57.81
C GLU A 354 12.92 31.74 -59.32
N ASN A 355 12.94 32.96 -59.85
CA ASN A 355 13.32 33.36 -61.20
C ASN A 355 14.76 32.99 -61.57
#